data_AF-A0A822B1L0-F1
#
_entry.id   AF-A0A822B1L0-F1
#
_cell.length_a   1.000
_cell.length_b   1.000
_cell.length_c   1.000
_cell.angle_alpha   90.00
_cell.angle_beta   90.00
_cell.angle_gamma   90.00
#
_symmetry.space_group_name_H-M   'P 1'
#
loop_
_entity.id
_entity.type
_entity.pdbx_description
1 polymer ?
#
loop_
_entity_poly.entity_id
_entity_poly.type
_entity_poly.pdbx_seq_one_letter_code
_entity_poly.pdbx_strand_id
1 'polypeptide(L)'
;MNQAIRFLSIQQKNNIKFLDSSSIKLNLILKKMFDSKQYKQAFELVDEKFDTCTDITIASAIKACAVSKDYTRGINIHRKLSPNSMNNSYIQGSLIQFY
;
A
#
# COMPACT_ATOMS: atom_id res chain seq x y z
N MET A 1 37.32 16.55 2.16
CA MET A 1 36.08 16.52 2.97
C MET A 1 34.78 16.78 2.18
N ASN A 2 34.80 17.36 0.96
CA ASN A 2 33.56 17.75 0.25
C ASN A 2 32.88 16.71 -0.64
N GLN A 3 33.47 15.52 -0.87
CA GLN A 3 32.84 14.50 -1.73
C GLN A 3 31.81 13.62 -0.99
N ALA A 4 32.01 13.39 0.31
CA ALA A 4 31.10 12.58 1.14
C ALA A 4 29.76 13.28 1.39
N ILE A 5 29.76 14.60 1.58
CA ILE A 5 28.55 15.41 1.81
C ILE A 5 27.67 15.45 0.54
N ARG A 6 28.30 15.46 -0.65
CA ARG A 6 27.60 15.43 -1.93
C ARG A 6 26.96 14.08 -2.22
N PHE A 7 27.52 12.98 -1.70
CA PHE A 7 26.93 11.65 -1.79
C PHE A 7 25.67 11.50 -0.92
N LEU A 8 25.67 12.11 0.28
CA LEU A 8 24.52 12.09 1.19
C LEU A 8 23.31 12.89 0.65
N SER A 9 23.54 13.99 -0.06
CA SER A 9 22.45 14.78 -0.66
C SER A 9 21.84 14.15 -1.92
N ILE A 10 22.60 13.31 -2.63
CA ILE A 10 22.09 12.57 -3.81
C ILE A 10 21.22 11.39 -3.38
N GLN A 11 21.53 10.72 -2.26
CA GLN A 11 20.73 9.61 -1.73
C GLN A 11 19.36 10.05 -1.19
N GLN A 12 19.19 11.33 -0.82
CA GLN A 12 17.87 11.86 -0.44
C GLN A 12 16.94 12.12 -1.64
N LYS A 13 17.47 12.11 -2.88
CA LYS A 13 16.72 12.43 -4.09
C LYS A 13 16.13 11.23 -4.82
N ASN A 14 16.52 10.01 -4.45
CA ASN A 14 15.99 8.76 -4.99
C ASN A 14 15.30 7.99 -3.87
N ASN A 15 14.04 8.36 -3.64
CA ASN A 15 13.17 7.81 -2.61
C ASN A 15 12.66 6.40 -2.98
N ILE A 16 13.57 5.51 -3.40
CA ILE A 16 13.29 4.08 -3.43
C ILE A 16 13.44 3.64 -1.98
N LYS A 17 12.34 3.74 -1.23
CA LYS A 17 12.19 3.11 0.09
C LYS A 17 12.65 1.66 -0.09
N PHE A 18 13.83 1.30 0.40
CA PHE A 18 14.26 -0.09 0.43
C PHE A 18 13.23 -0.83 1.27
N LEU A 19 12.31 -1.54 0.61
CA LEU A 19 11.36 -2.39 1.28
C LEU A 19 12.17 -3.49 1.96
N ASP A 20 12.13 -3.50 3.28
CA ASP A 20 12.74 -4.56 4.06
C ASP A 20 12.07 -5.91 3.72
N SER A 21 12.80 -7.01 3.88
CA SER A 21 12.30 -8.35 3.54
C SER A 21 10.94 -8.66 4.21
N SER A 22 10.66 -8.06 5.37
CA SER A 22 9.42 -8.21 6.10
C SER A 22 8.24 -7.54 5.40
N SER A 23 8.40 -6.32 4.87
CA SER A 23 7.32 -5.64 4.12
C SER A 23 7.01 -6.32 2.79
N ILE A 24 8.00 -6.91 2.10
CA ILE A 24 7.75 -7.77 0.92
C ILE A 24 6.95 -9.03 1.30
N LYS A 25 7.34 -9.72 2.37
CA LYS A 25 6.62 -10.91 2.88
C LYS A 25 5.19 -10.56 3.27
N LEU A 26 5.00 -9.43 3.95
CA LEU A 26 3.68 -8.93 4.35
C LEU A 26 2.77 -8.71 3.12
N ASN A 27 3.29 -8.07 2.07
CA ASN A 27 2.52 -7.85 0.84
C ASN A 27 2.08 -9.17 0.19
N LEU A 28 2.95 -10.17 0.16
CA LEU A 28 2.64 -11.48 -0.40
C LEU A 28 1.56 -12.20 0.40
N ILE A 29 1.66 -12.16 1.73
CA ILE A 29 0.66 -12.74 2.65
C ILE A 29 -0.70 -12.06 2.44
N LEU A 30 -0.73 -10.72 2.48
CA LEU A 30 -1.96 -9.95 2.31
C LEU A 30 -2.60 -10.19 0.95
N LYS A 31 -1.81 -10.18 -0.13
CA LYS A 31 -2.30 -10.51 -1.47
C LYS A 31 -2.94 -11.90 -1.49
N LYS A 32 -2.26 -12.93 -0.96
CA LYS A 32 -2.80 -14.28 -0.89
C LYS A 32 -4.11 -14.35 -0.08
N MET A 33 -4.20 -13.62 1.03
CA MET A 33 -5.41 -13.60 1.87
C MET A 33 -6.58 -12.90 1.16
N PHE A 34 -6.33 -11.78 0.47
CA PHE A 34 -7.35 -11.11 -0.35
C PHE A 34 -7.84 -12.01 -1.49
N ASP A 35 -6.92 -12.68 -2.19
CA ASP A 35 -7.25 -13.62 -3.27
C ASP A 35 -8.03 -14.85 -2.73
N SER A 36 -7.73 -15.28 -1.49
CA SER A 36 -8.41 -16.38 -0.80
C SER A 36 -9.68 -15.96 -0.05
N LYS A 37 -10.15 -14.70 -0.23
CA LYS A 37 -11.32 -14.13 0.43
C LYS A 37 -11.29 -14.12 1.97
N GLN A 38 -10.10 -14.20 2.57
CA GLN A 38 -9.90 -14.11 4.02
C GLN A 38 -9.89 -12.64 4.47
N TYR A 39 -10.93 -11.90 4.10
CA TYR A 39 -10.97 -10.45 4.20
C TYR A 39 -10.80 -9.93 5.62
N LYS A 40 -11.41 -10.58 6.62
CA LYS A 40 -11.34 -10.14 8.02
C LYS A 40 -9.89 -10.06 8.53
N GLN A 41 -9.15 -11.18 8.43
CA GLN A 41 -7.76 -11.24 8.90
C GLN A 41 -6.83 -10.37 8.06
N ALA A 42 -7.06 -10.32 6.73
CA ALA A 42 -6.29 -9.45 5.85
C ALA A 42 -6.46 -7.98 6.25
N PHE A 43 -7.69 -7.55 6.54
CA PHE A 43 -7.94 -6.17 6.92
C PHE A 43 -7.41 -5.83 8.32
N GLU A 44 -7.52 -6.73 9.30
CA GLU A 44 -6.90 -6.55 10.63
C GLU A 44 -5.39 -6.31 10.49
N LEU A 45 -4.72 -7.11 9.64
CA LEU A 45 -3.29 -6.98 9.39
C LEU A 45 -2.93 -5.71 8.61
N VAL A 46 -3.76 -5.28 7.65
CA VAL A 46 -3.60 -3.99 6.96
C VAL A 46 -3.77 -2.82 7.93
N ASP A 47 -4.77 -2.89 8.81
CA ASP A 47 -5.03 -1.83 9.79
C ASP A 47 -3.86 -1.69 10.79
N GLU A 48 -3.24 -2.80 11.20
CA GLU A 48 -2.05 -2.81 12.07
C GLU A 48 -0.78 -2.30 11.37
N LYS A 49 -0.62 -2.59 10.08
CA LYS A 49 0.64 -2.40 9.34
C LYS A 49 0.54 -1.43 8.16
N PHE A 50 -0.46 -0.54 8.17
CA PHE A 50 -0.80 0.31 7.03
C PHE A 50 0.40 1.09 6.47
N ASP A 51 1.23 1.67 7.33
CA ASP A 51 2.39 2.49 6.93
C ASP A 51 3.51 1.72 6.22
N THR A 52 3.49 0.39 6.34
CA THR A 52 4.44 -0.53 5.67
C THR A 52 3.86 -1.17 4.41
N CYS A 53 2.57 -0.97 4.15
CA CYS A 53 1.91 -1.50 2.97
C CYS A 53 2.41 -0.79 1.71
N THR A 54 2.61 -1.55 0.65
CA THR A 54 2.86 -0.99 -0.69
C THR A 54 1.57 -0.53 -1.35
N ASP A 55 1.71 0.31 -2.38
CA ASP A 55 0.59 0.72 -3.22
C ASP A 55 -0.16 -0.49 -3.83
N ILE A 56 0.55 -1.59 -4.13
CA ILE A 56 -0.07 -2.83 -4.63
C ILE A 56 -0.99 -3.44 -3.57
N THR A 57 -0.52 -3.53 -2.33
CA THR A 57 -1.31 -4.06 -1.21
C THR A 57 -2.53 -3.19 -0.93
N ILE A 58 -2.35 -1.86 -0.97
CA ILE A 58 -3.43 -0.89 -0.81
C ILE A 58 -4.47 -1.04 -1.94
N ALA A 59 -4.03 -1.14 -3.20
CA ALA A 59 -4.91 -1.37 -4.34
C ALA A 59 -5.73 -2.67 -4.19
N SER A 60 -5.09 -3.76 -3.77
CA SER A 60 -5.77 -5.03 -3.46
C SER A 60 -6.77 -4.89 -2.32
N ALA A 61 -6.45 -4.15 -1.26
CA ALA A 61 -7.36 -3.90 -0.14
C ALA A 61 -8.60 -3.10 -0.58
N ILE A 62 -8.43 -2.09 -1.44
CA ILE A 62 -9.55 -1.31 -2.01
C ILE A 62 -10.45 -2.22 -2.86
N LYS A 63 -9.88 -3.06 -3.74
CA LYS A 63 -10.65 -4.03 -4.53
C LYS A 63 -11.39 -5.03 -3.65
N ALA A 64 -10.76 -5.50 -2.57
CA ALA A 64 -11.40 -6.38 -1.61
C ALA A 64 -12.61 -5.71 -0.95
N CYS A 65 -12.51 -4.42 -0.60
CA CYS A 65 -13.64 -3.65 -0.05
C CYS A 65 -14.82 -3.57 -1.04
N ALA A 66 -14.53 -3.40 -2.34
CA ALA A 66 -15.56 -3.40 -3.38
C ALA A 66 -16.28 -4.76 -3.46
N VAL A 67 -15.52 -5.86 -3.47
CA VAL A 67 -16.07 -7.22 -3.53
C VAL A 67 -16.84 -7.59 -2.26
N SER A 68 -16.33 -7.21 -1.09
CA SER A 68 -16.97 -7.49 0.20
C SER A 68 -18.08 -6.50 0.57
N LYS A 69 -18.30 -5.47 -0.26
CA LYS A 69 -19.24 -4.36 -0.01
C LYS A 69 -18.96 -3.59 1.29
N ASP A 70 -17.71 -3.55 1.73
CA ASP A 70 -17.26 -2.80 2.91
C ASP A 70 -16.85 -1.37 2.49
N TYR A 71 -17.86 -0.58 2.07
CA TYR A 71 -17.62 0.75 1.52
C TYR A 71 -17.03 1.73 2.54
N THR A 72 -17.44 1.61 3.81
CA THR A 72 -16.91 2.46 4.88
C THR A 72 -15.39 2.27 5.02
N ARG A 73 -14.91 1.02 4.98
CA ARG A 73 -13.46 0.76 5.01
C ARG A 73 -12.76 1.27 3.76
N GLY A 74 -13.30 1.02 2.57
CA GLY A 74 -12.69 1.51 1.32
C GLY A 74 -12.51 3.03 1.29
N ILE A 75 -13.52 3.78 1.75
CA ILE A 75 -13.46 5.24 1.90
C ILE A 75 -12.38 5.64 2.93
N ASN A 76 -12.29 4.93 4.06
CA ASN A 76 -11.26 5.20 5.06
C ASN A 76 -9.83 4.93 4.54
N ILE A 77 -9.63 3.87 3.75
CA ILE A 77 -8.35 3.60 3.09
C ILE A 77 -8.02 4.72 2.09
N HIS A 78 -8.98 5.12 1.24
CA HIS A 78 -8.80 6.21 0.28
C HIS A 78 -8.36 7.51 0.98
N ARG A 79 -8.99 7.86 2.11
CA ARG A 79 -8.66 9.07 2.87
C ARG A 79 -7.25 9.05 3.48
N LYS A 80 -6.67 7.86 3.71
CA LYS A 80 -5.32 7.70 4.28
C LYS A 80 -4.21 7.71 3.22
N LEU A 81 -4.55 7.77 1.93
CA LEU A 81 -3.55 7.72 0.87
C LEU A 81 -2.64 8.95 0.90
N SER A 82 -1.34 8.70 0.70
CA SER A 82 -0.39 9.78 0.45
C SER A 82 -0.62 10.38 -0.95
N PRO A 83 -0.24 11.64 -1.19
CA PRO A 83 -0.30 12.23 -2.53
C PRO A 83 0.46 11.41 -3.59
N ASN A 84 1.56 10.77 -3.20
CA ASN A 84 2.34 9.90 -4.09
C ASN A 84 1.56 8.63 -4.45
N SER A 85 0.95 7.98 -3.47
CA SER A 85 0.11 6.78 -3.70
C SER A 85 -1.12 7.10 -4.56
N MET A 86 -1.67 8.31 -4.44
CA MET A 86 -2.81 8.75 -5.27
C MET A 86 -2.48 8.86 -6.76
N ASN A 87 -1.20 9.03 -7.11
CA ASN A 87 -0.71 9.04 -8.49
C ASN A 87 -0.39 7.63 -9.03
N ASN A 88 -0.52 6.58 -8.21
CA ASN A 88 -0.27 5.21 -8.64
C ASN A 88 -1.45 4.69 -9.48
N SER A 89 -1.18 4.29 -10.72
CA SER A 89 -2.20 3.82 -11.67
C SER A 89 -2.97 2.59 -11.19
N TYR A 90 -2.35 1.70 -10.41
CA TYR A 90 -3.03 0.54 -9.84
C TYR A 90 -4.04 0.95 -8.75
N ILE A 91 -3.69 1.93 -7.92
CA ILE A 91 -4.60 2.49 -6.92
C ILE A 91 -5.76 3.20 -7.62
N GLN A 92 -5.48 4.04 -8.61
CA GLN A 92 -6.52 4.75 -9.36
C GLN A 92 -7.51 3.79 -10.02
N GLY A 93 -7.02 2.75 -10.71
CA GLY A 93 -7.89 1.72 -11.30
C GLY A 93 -8.70 0.95 -10.24
N SER A 94 -8.15 0.75 -9.05
CA SER A 94 -8.86 0.10 -7.94
C SER A 94 -9.96 1.00 -7.35
N LEU A 95 -9.72 2.31 -7.25
CA LEU A 95 -10.71 3.29 -6.81
C LEU A 95 -11.88 3.41 -7.81
N ILE A 96 -11.60 3.40 -9.11
CA ILE A 96 -12.64 3.38 -10.15
C ILE A 96 -13.52 2.13 -10.03
N GLN A 97 -12.95 0.97 -9.71
CA GLN A 97 -13.72 -0.25 -9.51
C GLN A 97 -14.53 -0.24 -8.19
N PHE A 98 -14.06 0.53 -7.19
CA PHE A 98 -14.65 0.57 -5.86
C PHE A 98 -15.88 1.49 -5.76
N TYR A 99 -15.84 2.65 -6.41
CA TYR A 99 -16.96 3.61 -6.47
C TYR A 99 -17.94 3.23 -7.59
#